data_AF-A0A7J6IG74-F1
#
_entry.id   AF-A0A7J6IG74-F1
#
_cell.length_a   1.000
_cell.length_b   1.000
_cell.length_c   1.000
_cell.angle_alpha   90.00
_cell.angle_beta   90.00
_cell.angle_gamma   90.00
#
_symmetry.space_group_name_H-M   'P 1'
#
loop_
_entity.id
_entity.type
_entity.pdbx_description
1 polymer ?
#
loop_
_entity_poly.entity_id
_entity_poly.type
_entity_poly.pdbx_seq_one_letter_code
_entity_poly.pdbx_strand_id
1 'polypeptide(L)'
;MSTENQAVPQNPVPSSDAKGTVTTLPLPSPEPTPGVEDGRIEADRERVAAATEQASKVLSDTPDGATGSNGSEPPNEASARLEVITESRRILGCPDTSYAEILGVEIDSTAKEKEAAWKRLGCLLHKNVTDHPDAAKAFEKLQNAAEKLEVNHLPIEEVVQWDGKEKLPDDNDDGDTPMPEPVPNPPDNIKKIYHQATAALHQLGRDPDHQAALKHIHDCNQLISDFNSAMNTTLAADEAKISEDCWCIPLSFFSTHYNIVYKNQKILDGDRSNKSAREVIAKEKALIDMEIKQNHFPGDWAVVTADEYLQGRDKESAFAAGPAEAEKSAGVQAVIDYPWTTAKAADGSLIIGTRKQGRFGFRVCVETREEDGGVIRRLQSASETGLSEVEKYRKMTGAKDLAEGQSEWSCDDRDDFKQLLWVTKSHTKCKNTAAGKKNPSADCCVKFGSKGIQILTVSSLSKVLGSSSARAKIEDVCSRDNISPPWKAGNISEYHDPSRLEKDPVRRRHLQETQAASATDKHPDQRKQGMDEAMGKGQGALEPLEGRVQGLEKGMEEMKNMVTILNNNMEALMGMLKESSLKAK
;
A
#
# COMPACT_ATOMS: atom_id res chain seq x y z
N MET A 1 -42.98 61.08 8.09
CA MET A 1 -44.36 61.56 8.35
C MET A 1 -45.32 60.38 8.14
N SER A 2 -46.54 60.51 8.65
CA SER A 2 -47.76 59.69 8.53
C SER A 2 -47.83 58.60 7.44
N THR A 3 -48.45 57.41 7.63
CA THR A 3 -49.08 56.73 8.81
C THR A 3 -49.16 55.20 8.46
N GLU A 4 -50.08 54.27 8.84
CA GLU A 4 -51.39 54.23 9.53
C GLU A 4 -51.75 52.78 10.02
N ASN A 5 -52.54 52.67 11.10
CA ASN A 5 -53.62 51.71 11.48
C ASN A 5 -53.73 50.26 10.88
N GLN A 6 -54.22 49.21 11.59
CA GLN A 6 -54.76 49.10 12.97
C GLN A 6 -54.91 47.62 13.45
N ALA A 7 -55.37 47.46 14.70
CA ALA A 7 -56.04 46.28 15.31
C ALA A 7 -55.15 45.05 15.67
N VAL A 8 -55.38 44.29 16.76
CA VAL A 8 -56.20 44.47 17.99
C VAL A 8 -55.49 43.79 19.21
N PRO A 9 -55.74 44.20 20.48
CA PRO A 9 -55.00 43.72 21.67
C PRO A 9 -55.80 42.76 22.58
N GLN A 10 -55.13 42.05 23.51
CA GLN A 10 -55.59 41.88 24.90
C GLN A 10 -54.48 41.43 25.90
N ASN A 11 -54.70 41.75 27.18
CA ASN A 11 -53.81 41.66 28.37
C ASN A 11 -54.76 41.67 29.62
N PRO A 12 -54.36 41.42 30.90
CA PRO A 12 -53.06 41.00 31.47
C PRO A 12 -53.14 39.94 32.63
N VAL A 13 -52.02 39.80 33.38
CA VAL A 13 -51.82 39.28 34.77
C VAL A 13 -52.67 40.04 35.85
N PRO A 14 -52.74 39.73 37.20
CA PRO A 14 -51.71 39.09 38.10
C PRO A 14 -52.13 38.26 39.37
N SER A 15 -51.12 37.63 40.02
CA SER A 15 -50.77 37.54 41.48
C SER A 15 -51.81 37.38 42.64
N SER A 16 -51.52 36.50 43.63
CA SER A 16 -51.22 36.86 45.06
C SER A 16 -51.22 35.65 46.05
N ASP A 17 -50.45 35.72 47.16
CA ASP A 17 -50.30 34.70 48.22
C ASP A 17 -51.38 34.71 49.33
N ALA A 18 -51.60 33.55 49.99
CA ALA A 18 -52.12 33.48 51.36
C ALA A 18 -51.76 32.13 52.07
N LYS A 19 -51.68 32.13 53.41
CA LYS A 19 -51.32 30.95 54.25
C LYS A 19 -52.55 30.17 54.75
N GLY A 20 -52.35 28.88 55.02
CA GLY A 20 -53.23 28.05 55.86
C GLY A 20 -52.51 26.80 56.39
N THR A 21 -52.77 26.38 57.63
CA THR A 21 -52.11 25.21 58.26
C THR A 21 -53.10 24.46 59.16
N VAL A 22 -53.30 23.17 58.89
CA VAL A 22 -54.05 22.23 59.77
C VAL A 22 -53.39 20.85 59.68
N THR A 23 -53.37 20.10 60.79
CA THR A 23 -52.77 18.76 60.89
C THR A 23 -53.76 17.78 61.52
N THR A 24 -54.13 16.70 60.82
CA THR A 24 -54.81 15.53 61.41
C THR A 24 -54.65 14.26 60.55
N LEU A 25 -54.07 13.22 61.13
CA LEU A 25 -54.41 11.80 60.89
C LEU A 25 -55.64 11.44 61.78
N PRO A 26 -56.34 10.26 61.69
CA PRO A 26 -55.84 8.96 61.19
C PRO A 26 -56.89 8.01 60.50
N LEU A 27 -56.49 6.73 60.36
CA LEU A 27 -57.30 5.50 60.21
C LEU A 27 -57.85 5.13 58.79
N PRO A 28 -58.17 3.84 58.51
CA PRO A 28 -57.63 3.17 57.32
C PRO A 28 -58.67 2.74 56.26
N SER A 29 -58.16 2.22 55.15
CA SER A 29 -58.89 1.47 54.11
C SER A 29 -57.91 0.44 53.46
N PRO A 30 -58.40 -0.57 52.71
CA PRO A 30 -57.84 -1.94 52.78
C PRO A 30 -56.54 -2.17 51.99
N GLU A 31 -55.92 -3.32 52.27
CA GLU A 31 -54.78 -3.86 51.52
C GLU A 31 -55.12 -3.98 50.01
N PRO A 32 -54.21 -3.60 49.11
CA PRO A 32 -54.39 -3.81 47.68
C PRO A 32 -54.28 -5.30 47.36
N THR A 33 -55.32 -5.85 46.74
CA THR A 33 -55.30 -7.19 46.14
C THR A 33 -54.10 -7.33 45.20
N PRO A 34 -53.34 -8.46 45.22
CA PRO A 34 -52.25 -8.70 44.28
C PRO A 34 -52.68 -8.50 42.82
N GLY A 35 -51.75 -7.99 42.00
CA GLY A 35 -52.04 -7.67 40.61
C GLY A 35 -52.34 -8.94 39.81
N VAL A 36 -53.26 -8.84 38.85
CA VAL A 36 -53.57 -9.95 37.92
C VAL A 36 -52.32 -10.41 37.15
N GLU A 37 -51.29 -9.56 37.07
CA GLU A 37 -50.03 -9.85 36.40
C GLU A 37 -49.05 -10.69 37.24
N ASP A 38 -49.06 -10.59 38.58
CA ASP A 38 -48.16 -11.38 39.44
C ASP A 38 -48.44 -12.88 39.28
N GLY A 39 -49.73 -13.25 39.28
CA GLY A 39 -50.17 -14.62 39.00
C GLY A 39 -49.95 -15.08 37.56
N ARG A 40 -49.73 -14.15 36.61
CA ARG A 40 -49.35 -14.50 35.23
C ARG A 40 -47.85 -14.71 35.09
N ILE A 41 -47.02 -13.93 35.78
CA ILE A 41 -45.56 -14.10 35.82
C ILE A 41 -45.20 -15.44 36.44
N GLU A 42 -45.82 -15.81 37.57
CA GLU A 42 -45.51 -17.08 38.23
C GLU A 42 -46.06 -18.28 37.43
N ALA A 43 -47.25 -18.18 36.81
CA ALA A 43 -47.78 -19.20 35.92
C ALA A 43 -47.05 -19.31 34.56
N ASP A 44 -46.21 -18.35 34.18
CA ASP A 44 -45.26 -18.49 33.06
C ASP A 44 -43.96 -19.15 33.56
N ARG A 45 -43.46 -18.79 34.76
CA ARG A 45 -42.33 -19.48 35.41
C ARG A 45 -42.57 -20.98 35.62
N GLU A 46 -43.73 -21.37 36.14
CA GLU A 46 -44.07 -22.80 36.31
C GLU A 46 -44.12 -23.54 34.95
N ARG A 47 -44.61 -22.88 33.88
CA ARG A 47 -44.61 -23.46 32.53
C ARG A 47 -43.21 -23.56 31.93
N VAL A 48 -42.34 -22.58 32.16
CA VAL A 48 -40.93 -22.63 31.76
C VAL A 48 -40.21 -23.77 32.50
N ALA A 49 -40.36 -23.86 33.82
CA ALA A 49 -39.78 -24.93 34.62
C ALA A 49 -40.24 -26.32 34.17
N ALA A 50 -41.55 -26.52 33.98
CA ALA A 50 -42.11 -27.79 33.50
C ALA A 50 -41.66 -28.13 32.07
N ALA A 51 -41.50 -27.15 31.18
CA ALA A 51 -40.97 -27.37 29.84
C ALA A 51 -39.49 -27.76 29.85
N THR A 52 -38.67 -27.14 30.71
CA THR A 52 -37.26 -27.53 30.91
C THR A 52 -37.15 -28.93 31.50
N GLU A 53 -37.96 -29.28 32.50
CA GLU A 53 -37.96 -30.62 33.10
C GLU A 53 -38.41 -31.70 32.10
N GLN A 54 -39.42 -31.41 31.26
CA GLN A 54 -39.79 -32.30 30.15
C GLN A 54 -38.67 -32.47 29.12
N ALA A 55 -37.95 -31.40 28.76
CA ALA A 55 -36.81 -31.48 27.85
C ALA A 55 -35.69 -32.36 28.40
N SER A 56 -35.31 -32.19 29.68
CA SER A 56 -34.33 -33.06 30.34
C SER A 56 -34.76 -34.53 30.38
N LYS A 57 -36.06 -34.80 30.53
CA LYS A 57 -36.62 -36.16 30.61
C LYS A 57 -36.63 -36.89 29.26
N VAL A 58 -36.71 -36.16 28.14
CA VAL A 58 -36.58 -36.73 26.80
C VAL A 58 -35.16 -37.25 26.52
N LEU A 59 -34.12 -36.69 27.16
CA LEU A 59 -32.75 -37.22 27.04
C LEU A 59 -32.51 -38.51 27.85
N SER A 60 -33.36 -38.87 28.81
CA SER A 60 -33.15 -40.06 29.65
C SER A 60 -33.77 -41.36 29.11
N ASP A 61 -34.69 -41.30 28.15
CA ASP A 61 -35.41 -42.46 27.61
C ASP A 61 -35.13 -42.67 26.11
N THR A 62 -34.08 -43.42 25.77
CA THR A 62 -33.96 -44.12 24.48
C THR A 62 -33.20 -45.44 24.67
N PRO A 63 -33.83 -46.61 24.44
CA PRO A 63 -33.20 -47.91 24.64
C PRO A 63 -32.35 -48.35 23.44
N ASP A 64 -31.34 -49.19 23.69
CA ASP A 64 -30.53 -49.84 22.65
C ASP A 64 -31.38 -50.70 21.70
N GLY A 65 -31.38 -50.40 20.39
CA GLY A 65 -31.99 -51.31 19.40
C GLY A 65 -32.14 -50.83 17.96
N ALA A 66 -31.37 -51.45 17.06
CA ALA A 66 -31.70 -51.73 15.65
C ALA A 66 -31.89 -50.57 14.63
N THR A 67 -30.78 -50.26 13.93
CA THR A 67 -30.71 -50.01 12.46
C THR A 67 -31.65 -48.99 11.79
N GLY A 68 -31.11 -47.80 11.51
CA GLY A 68 -31.63 -46.87 10.49
C GLY A 68 -30.62 -45.75 10.21
N SER A 69 -30.17 -45.58 8.96
CA SER A 69 -29.16 -44.56 8.63
C SER A 69 -29.80 -43.19 8.37
N ASN A 70 -29.40 -42.17 9.14
CA ASN A 70 -28.77 -40.93 8.64
C ASN A 70 -28.69 -39.86 9.75
N GLY A 71 -27.56 -39.16 9.86
CA GLY A 71 -27.47 -37.83 10.49
C GLY A 71 -27.51 -37.77 12.02
N SER A 72 -26.52 -38.34 12.71
CA SER A 72 -26.24 -37.97 14.10
C SER A 72 -25.45 -36.65 14.13
N GLU A 73 -26.10 -35.54 14.50
CA GLU A 73 -25.39 -34.29 14.84
C GLU A 73 -24.48 -34.52 16.07
N PRO A 74 -23.28 -33.92 16.12
CA PRO A 74 -22.39 -34.07 17.28
C PRO A 74 -22.97 -33.36 18.50
N PRO A 75 -22.82 -33.91 19.74
CA PRO A 75 -23.41 -33.32 20.95
C PRO A 75 -23.07 -31.84 21.21
N ASN A 76 -21.92 -31.38 20.70
CA ASN A 76 -21.46 -29.99 20.80
C ASN A 76 -22.39 -29.00 20.09
N GLU A 77 -22.96 -29.38 18.94
CA GLU A 77 -23.76 -28.48 18.10
C GLU A 77 -25.16 -28.24 18.68
N ALA A 78 -25.76 -29.29 19.25
CA ALA A 78 -27.01 -29.17 20.01
C ALA A 78 -26.86 -28.26 21.25
N SER A 79 -25.70 -28.33 21.93
CA SER A 79 -25.39 -27.46 23.08
C SER A 79 -25.24 -26.00 22.65
N ALA A 80 -24.48 -25.71 21.60
CA ALA A 80 -24.30 -24.35 21.09
C ALA A 80 -25.63 -23.70 20.64
N ARG A 81 -26.49 -24.45 19.93
CA ARG A 81 -27.82 -23.99 19.53
C ARG A 81 -28.71 -23.66 20.74
N LEU A 82 -28.61 -24.43 21.83
CA LEU A 82 -29.35 -24.15 23.07
C LEU A 82 -28.85 -22.89 23.79
N GLU A 83 -27.54 -22.62 23.79
CA GLU A 83 -26.97 -21.39 24.36
C GLU A 83 -27.43 -20.14 23.56
N VAL A 84 -27.38 -20.19 22.22
CA VAL A 84 -27.92 -19.12 21.35
C VAL A 84 -29.37 -18.80 21.69
N ILE A 85 -30.23 -19.82 21.81
CA ILE A 85 -31.66 -19.65 22.13
C ILE A 85 -31.85 -19.00 23.50
N THR A 86 -30.99 -19.36 24.47
CA THR A 86 -31.07 -18.87 25.85
C THR A 86 -30.62 -17.42 25.95
N GLU A 87 -29.45 -17.08 25.40
CA GLU A 87 -28.91 -15.72 25.40
C GLU A 87 -29.73 -14.77 24.53
N SER A 88 -30.21 -15.19 23.36
CA SER A 88 -31.12 -14.38 22.53
C SER A 88 -32.36 -13.95 23.33
N ARG A 89 -32.96 -14.89 24.07
CA ARG A 89 -34.15 -14.62 24.89
C ARG A 89 -33.83 -13.73 26.10
N ARG A 90 -32.68 -13.94 26.74
CA ARG A 90 -32.20 -13.12 27.87
C ARG A 90 -32.04 -11.66 27.44
N ILE A 91 -31.26 -11.40 26.39
CA ILE A 91 -30.94 -10.06 25.89
C ILE A 91 -32.20 -9.31 25.43
N LEU A 92 -33.09 -9.99 24.70
CA LEU A 92 -34.34 -9.36 24.25
C LEU A 92 -35.28 -9.03 25.42
N GLY A 93 -35.27 -9.84 26.48
CA GLY A 93 -36.07 -9.63 27.70
C GLY A 93 -35.55 -8.54 28.65
N CYS A 94 -34.28 -8.13 28.56
CA CYS A 94 -33.74 -7.01 29.35
C CYS A 94 -34.39 -5.66 28.94
N PRO A 95 -34.58 -4.70 29.86
CA PRO A 95 -35.01 -3.34 29.50
C PRO A 95 -34.00 -2.63 28.58
N ASP A 96 -34.47 -1.81 27.62
CA ASP A 96 -33.61 -1.13 26.63
C ASP A 96 -32.64 -0.08 27.21
N THR A 97 -32.75 0.21 28.52
CA THR A 97 -31.85 1.09 29.28
C THR A 97 -30.88 0.33 30.18
N SER A 98 -31.04 -0.99 30.35
CA SER A 98 -30.24 -1.82 31.25
C SER A 98 -28.98 -2.34 30.56
N TYR A 99 -28.10 -1.46 30.11
CA TYR A 99 -26.97 -1.84 29.24
C TYR A 99 -26.03 -2.88 29.87
N ALA A 100 -25.76 -2.80 31.18
CA ALA A 100 -24.95 -3.79 31.90
C ALA A 100 -25.63 -5.17 31.94
N GLU A 101 -26.93 -5.22 32.22
CA GLU A 101 -27.71 -6.46 32.20
C GLU A 101 -27.76 -7.08 30.79
N ILE A 102 -27.93 -6.25 29.74
CA ILE A 102 -27.90 -6.72 28.34
C ILE A 102 -26.56 -7.38 28.03
N LEU A 103 -25.45 -6.69 28.32
CA LEU A 103 -24.08 -7.17 28.09
C LEU A 103 -23.68 -8.33 29.03
N GLY A 104 -24.43 -8.58 30.10
CA GLY A 104 -24.19 -9.67 31.04
C GLY A 104 -23.06 -9.40 32.05
N VAL A 105 -22.86 -8.13 32.41
CA VAL A 105 -21.77 -7.66 33.29
C VAL A 105 -22.31 -6.86 34.47
N GLU A 106 -21.48 -6.66 35.49
CA GLU A 106 -21.80 -5.76 36.60
C GLU A 106 -21.62 -4.28 36.17
N ILE A 107 -22.29 -3.36 36.87
CA ILE A 107 -22.37 -1.95 36.46
C ILE A 107 -20.97 -1.28 36.48
N ASP A 108 -20.19 -1.63 37.49
CA ASP A 108 -18.83 -1.19 37.77
C ASP A 108 -17.74 -2.08 37.13
N SER A 109 -18.09 -3.09 36.34
CA SER A 109 -17.12 -3.90 35.57
C SER A 109 -16.18 -3.03 34.71
N THR A 110 -14.94 -3.47 34.60
CA THR A 110 -13.87 -2.81 33.84
C THR A 110 -14.12 -2.82 32.34
N ALA A 111 -13.35 -2.00 31.61
CA ALA A 111 -13.37 -2.00 30.15
C ALA A 111 -13.01 -3.38 29.54
N LYS A 112 -12.06 -4.13 30.13
CA LYS A 112 -11.68 -5.47 29.63
C LYS A 112 -12.82 -6.48 29.81
N GLU A 113 -13.49 -6.49 30.97
CA GLU A 113 -14.61 -7.41 31.22
C GLU A 113 -15.80 -7.10 30.29
N LYS A 114 -16.09 -5.81 30.05
CA LYS A 114 -17.11 -5.37 29.08
C LYS A 114 -16.75 -5.75 27.64
N GLU A 115 -15.47 -5.64 27.27
CA GLU A 115 -14.95 -6.07 25.96
C GLU A 115 -15.02 -7.60 25.77
N ALA A 116 -14.60 -8.38 26.76
CA ALA A 116 -14.65 -9.84 26.72
C ALA A 116 -16.10 -10.36 26.67
N ALA A 117 -17.01 -9.77 27.45
CA ALA A 117 -18.43 -10.09 27.41
C ALA A 117 -19.07 -9.76 26.05
N TRP A 118 -18.68 -8.62 25.45
CA TRP A 118 -19.07 -8.26 24.08
C TRP A 118 -18.57 -9.29 23.06
N LYS A 119 -17.27 -9.63 23.05
CA LYS A 119 -16.70 -10.64 22.13
C LYS A 119 -17.43 -11.97 22.26
N ARG A 120 -17.60 -12.48 23.49
CA ARG A 120 -18.25 -13.78 23.76
C ARG A 120 -19.70 -13.82 23.25
N LEU A 121 -20.53 -12.85 23.63
CA LEU A 121 -21.95 -12.82 23.27
C LEU A 121 -22.18 -12.43 21.81
N GLY A 122 -21.36 -11.52 21.28
CA GLY A 122 -21.42 -11.09 19.88
C GLY A 122 -21.06 -12.24 18.94
N CYS A 123 -19.97 -12.97 19.19
CA CYS A 123 -19.62 -14.16 18.41
C CYS A 123 -20.70 -15.24 18.47
N LEU A 124 -21.25 -15.53 19.67
CA LEU A 124 -22.32 -16.51 19.85
C LEU A 124 -23.57 -16.18 19.02
N LEU A 125 -23.93 -14.89 18.93
CA LEU A 125 -25.14 -14.41 18.27
C LEU A 125 -24.90 -13.92 16.83
N HIS A 126 -23.70 -14.09 16.29
CA HIS A 126 -23.34 -13.51 15.00
C HIS A 126 -24.04 -14.21 13.83
N LYS A 127 -24.47 -13.41 12.85
CA LYS A 127 -25.17 -13.85 11.61
C LYS A 127 -24.42 -14.92 10.80
N ASN A 128 -23.09 -15.03 10.96
CA ASN A 128 -22.25 -16.01 10.27
C ASN A 128 -22.08 -17.32 11.07
N VAL A 129 -22.58 -17.37 12.32
CA VAL A 129 -22.50 -18.52 13.24
C VAL A 129 -23.88 -19.12 13.53
N THR A 130 -24.95 -18.33 13.48
CA THR A 130 -26.31 -18.83 13.75
C THR A 130 -27.41 -18.19 12.90
N ASP A 131 -28.27 -19.04 12.34
CA ASP A 131 -29.50 -18.67 11.63
C ASP A 131 -30.70 -18.40 12.56
N HIS A 132 -30.52 -18.38 13.88
CA HIS A 132 -31.64 -18.25 14.82
C HIS A 132 -32.36 -16.89 14.68
N PRO A 133 -33.69 -16.84 14.44
CA PRO A 133 -34.40 -15.62 14.01
C PRO A 133 -34.43 -14.47 15.02
N ASP A 134 -34.12 -14.76 16.29
CA ASP A 134 -34.00 -13.74 17.34
C ASP A 134 -32.54 -13.33 17.62
N ALA A 135 -31.55 -14.09 17.15
CA ALA A 135 -30.14 -13.80 17.41
C ALA A 135 -29.71 -12.47 16.78
N ALA A 136 -30.14 -12.19 15.54
CA ALA A 136 -29.84 -10.91 14.87
C ALA A 136 -30.37 -9.68 15.64
N LYS A 137 -31.56 -9.78 16.26
CA LYS A 137 -32.14 -8.71 17.08
C LYS A 137 -31.45 -8.59 18.44
N ALA A 138 -31.09 -9.73 19.03
CA ALA A 138 -30.32 -9.76 20.27
C ALA A 138 -28.93 -9.15 20.05
N PHE A 139 -28.27 -9.44 18.93
CA PHE A 139 -26.99 -8.87 18.52
C PHE A 139 -27.07 -7.34 18.33
N GLU A 140 -28.10 -6.82 17.63
CA GLU A 140 -28.33 -5.37 17.47
C GLU A 140 -28.52 -4.67 18.84
N LYS A 141 -29.31 -5.29 19.74
CA LYS A 141 -29.54 -4.78 21.10
C LYS A 141 -28.28 -4.85 21.98
N LEU A 142 -27.48 -5.89 21.82
CA LEU A 142 -26.18 -6.08 22.48
C LEU A 142 -25.15 -5.04 22.01
N GLN A 143 -25.09 -4.75 20.70
CA GLN A 143 -24.20 -3.74 20.14
C GLN A 143 -24.51 -2.35 20.72
N ASN A 144 -25.79 -1.97 20.75
CA ASN A 144 -26.21 -0.70 21.35
C ASN A 144 -25.82 -0.62 22.83
N ALA A 145 -25.95 -1.73 23.59
CA ALA A 145 -25.49 -1.77 24.98
C ALA A 145 -23.96 -1.63 25.13
N ALA A 146 -23.16 -2.26 24.27
CA ALA A 146 -21.70 -2.11 24.25
C ALA A 146 -21.28 -0.65 23.95
N GLU A 147 -21.88 -0.03 22.93
CA GLU A 147 -21.68 1.40 22.60
C GLU A 147 -22.07 2.33 23.76
N LYS A 148 -23.12 2.01 24.53
CA LYS A 148 -23.59 2.82 25.68
C LYS A 148 -22.80 2.58 26.97
N LEU A 149 -21.99 1.52 27.04
CA LEU A 149 -21.07 1.23 28.14
C LEU A 149 -19.63 1.68 27.85
N GLU A 150 -19.42 2.43 26.77
CA GLU A 150 -18.10 2.91 26.32
C GLU A 150 -17.10 1.76 26.04
N VAL A 151 -17.60 0.60 25.61
CA VAL A 151 -16.75 -0.47 25.05
C VAL A 151 -15.99 0.09 23.85
N ASN A 152 -14.72 -0.29 23.72
CA ASN A 152 -13.89 0.18 22.62
C ASN A 152 -14.50 -0.29 21.29
N HIS A 153 -14.81 0.67 20.43
CA HIS A 153 -15.40 0.45 19.10
C HIS A 153 -14.58 -0.47 18.18
N LEU A 154 -13.26 -0.65 18.39
CA LEU A 154 -12.46 -1.61 17.61
C LEU A 154 -12.97 -3.06 17.81
N PRO A 155 -13.02 -3.60 19.04
CA PRO A 155 -13.75 -4.84 19.35
C PRO A 155 -15.20 -4.89 18.85
N ILE A 156 -15.92 -3.77 18.82
CA ILE A 156 -17.29 -3.73 18.27
C ILE A 156 -17.27 -4.03 16.77
N GLU A 157 -16.46 -3.29 16.00
CA GLU A 157 -16.35 -3.47 14.55
C GLU A 157 -15.73 -4.84 14.18
N GLU A 158 -14.74 -5.32 14.94
CA GLU A 158 -14.13 -6.66 14.82
C GLU A 158 -15.21 -7.76 14.81
N VAL A 159 -16.07 -7.76 15.82
CA VAL A 159 -17.12 -8.77 16.00
C VAL A 159 -18.31 -8.57 15.02
N VAL A 160 -18.60 -7.32 14.61
CA VAL A 160 -19.64 -7.00 13.61
C VAL A 160 -19.25 -7.47 12.19
N GLN A 161 -17.96 -7.36 11.85
CA GLN A 161 -17.42 -7.73 10.53
C GLN A 161 -16.89 -9.17 10.46
N TRP A 162 -16.79 -9.86 11.61
CA TRP A 162 -16.23 -11.21 11.74
C TRP A 162 -16.83 -12.25 10.77
N ASP A 163 -15.98 -13.03 10.10
CA ASP A 163 -16.40 -13.94 9.02
C ASP A 163 -17.00 -15.28 9.51
N GLY A 164 -16.96 -15.52 10.83
CA GLY A 164 -17.45 -16.75 11.50
C GLY A 164 -16.50 -17.95 11.45
N LYS A 165 -15.29 -17.82 10.87
CA LYS A 165 -14.33 -18.93 10.70
C LYS A 165 -13.05 -18.73 11.51
N GLU A 166 -12.54 -17.50 11.55
CA GLU A 166 -11.39 -17.15 12.37
C GLU A 166 -11.74 -17.23 13.87
N LYS A 167 -10.83 -17.69 14.72
CA LYS A 167 -11.05 -17.60 16.18
C LYS A 167 -10.57 -16.24 16.67
N LEU A 168 -11.50 -15.35 17.00
CA LEU A 168 -11.17 -14.17 17.79
C LEU A 168 -10.55 -14.62 19.14
N PRO A 169 -9.55 -13.88 19.67
CA PRO A 169 -8.89 -14.25 20.92
C PRO A 169 -9.88 -14.20 22.08
N ASP A 170 -10.02 -15.33 22.78
CA ASP A 170 -10.89 -15.46 23.94
C ASP A 170 -10.16 -14.91 25.17
N ASP A 171 -10.51 -13.69 25.59
CA ASP A 171 -9.90 -12.93 26.69
C ASP A 171 -10.01 -13.58 28.09
N ASN A 172 -10.63 -14.76 28.17
CA ASN A 172 -10.87 -15.55 29.39
C ASN A 172 -9.76 -16.58 29.72
N ASP A 173 -8.68 -16.67 28.94
CA ASP A 173 -7.50 -17.43 29.37
C ASP A 173 -6.66 -16.61 30.37
N ASP A 174 -6.83 -16.90 31.67
CA ASP A 174 -6.06 -16.34 32.80
C ASP A 174 -4.55 -16.66 32.73
N GLY A 175 -4.08 -17.40 31.71
CA GLY A 175 -2.68 -17.69 31.42
C GLY A 175 -1.84 -16.49 30.95
N ASP A 176 -1.68 -15.48 31.81
CA ASP A 176 -0.67 -14.40 31.74
C ASP A 176 -0.42 -13.87 30.32
N THR A 177 -1.51 -13.43 29.65
CA THR A 177 -1.50 -13.11 28.22
C THR A 177 -0.42 -12.07 27.90
N PRO A 178 0.61 -12.42 27.09
CA PRO A 178 1.62 -11.45 26.71
C PRO A 178 0.96 -10.28 25.99
N MET A 179 1.30 -9.05 26.40
CA MET A 179 0.89 -7.85 25.69
C MET A 179 1.23 -8.04 24.20
N PRO A 180 0.26 -7.92 23.26
CA PRO A 180 0.37 -8.48 21.91
C PRO A 180 1.71 -8.13 21.28
N GLU A 181 2.47 -9.16 20.90
CA GLU A 181 3.88 -8.99 20.55
C GLU A 181 4.03 -7.93 19.45
N PRO A 182 4.85 -6.89 19.67
CA PRO A 182 4.88 -5.74 18.78
C PRO A 182 5.30 -6.18 17.38
N VAL A 183 4.39 -6.01 16.42
CA VAL A 183 4.53 -6.48 15.04
C VAL A 183 5.95 -6.15 14.54
N PRO A 184 6.75 -7.15 14.12
CA PRO A 184 8.15 -6.92 13.82
C PRO A 184 8.32 -5.88 12.71
N ASN A 185 9.44 -5.15 12.69
CA ASN A 185 9.63 -4.10 11.69
C ASN A 185 9.69 -4.70 10.27
N PRO A 186 8.77 -4.35 9.34
CA PRO A 186 8.66 -5.02 8.05
C PRO A 186 9.94 -4.85 7.22
N PRO A 187 10.49 -5.92 6.63
CA PRO A 187 11.70 -5.84 5.83
C PRO A 187 11.46 -5.08 4.52
N ASP A 188 12.52 -4.60 3.89
CA ASP A 188 12.43 -3.67 2.74
C ASP A 188 11.76 -4.27 1.49
N ASN A 189 11.49 -5.57 1.44
CA ASN A 189 10.65 -6.17 0.40
C ASN A 189 9.16 -5.95 0.66
N ILE A 190 8.71 -6.16 1.90
CA ILE A 190 7.34 -5.86 2.34
C ILE A 190 7.04 -4.37 2.16
N LYS A 191 7.97 -3.48 2.54
CA LYS A 191 7.82 -2.03 2.30
C LYS A 191 7.66 -1.67 0.80
N LYS A 192 8.24 -2.42 -0.13
CA LYS A 192 8.03 -2.22 -1.58
C LYS A 192 6.63 -2.68 -2.00
N ILE A 193 6.12 -3.76 -1.43
CA ILE A 193 4.74 -4.23 -1.67
C ILE A 193 3.75 -3.18 -1.15
N TYR A 194 3.98 -2.61 0.03
CA TYR A 194 3.17 -1.48 0.53
C TYR A 194 3.15 -0.29 -0.43
N HIS A 195 4.31 0.15 -0.95
CA HIS A 195 4.35 1.22 -1.96
C HIS A 195 3.66 0.83 -3.29
N GLN A 196 3.58 -0.45 -3.63
CA GLN A 196 2.80 -0.93 -4.78
C GLN A 196 1.29 -0.98 -4.47
N ALA A 197 0.90 -1.11 -3.20
CA ALA A 197 -0.50 -1.15 -2.76
C ALA A 197 -1.11 0.24 -2.50
N THR A 198 -0.32 1.27 -2.13
CA THR A 198 -0.81 2.62 -1.77
C THR A 198 -1.90 3.16 -2.71
N ALA A 199 -1.65 3.16 -4.03
CA ALA A 199 -2.58 3.71 -5.02
C ALA A 199 -3.92 2.95 -5.08
N ALA A 200 -3.88 1.63 -4.93
CA ALA A 200 -5.09 0.80 -4.84
C ALA A 200 -5.84 1.05 -3.53
N LEU A 201 -5.13 1.22 -2.41
CA LEU A 201 -5.72 1.44 -1.09
C LEU A 201 -6.44 2.81 -1.02
N HIS A 202 -5.80 3.86 -1.55
CA HIS A 202 -6.43 5.18 -1.72
C HIS A 202 -7.61 5.16 -2.69
N GLN A 203 -7.63 4.26 -3.69
CA GLN A 203 -8.77 4.10 -4.58
C GLN A 203 -9.97 3.45 -3.87
N LEU A 204 -9.75 2.43 -3.02
CA LEU A 204 -10.83 1.83 -2.21
C LEU A 204 -11.47 2.82 -1.24
N GLY A 205 -10.68 3.77 -0.71
CA GLY A 205 -11.22 4.86 0.09
C GLY A 205 -12.18 5.81 -0.62
N ARG A 206 -12.26 5.74 -1.96
CA ARG A 206 -13.19 6.50 -2.81
C ARG A 206 -14.30 5.62 -3.39
N ASP A 207 -13.97 4.35 -3.66
CA ASP A 207 -14.81 3.34 -4.30
C ASP A 207 -14.50 1.96 -3.69
N PRO A 208 -15.15 1.59 -2.57
CA PRO A 208 -14.88 0.34 -1.84
C PRO A 208 -15.04 -0.93 -2.66
N ASP A 209 -15.93 -0.89 -3.65
CA ASP A 209 -16.27 -2.04 -4.49
C ASP A 209 -15.36 -2.15 -5.74
N HIS A 210 -14.33 -1.31 -5.85
CA HIS A 210 -13.44 -1.22 -7.02
C HIS A 210 -12.62 -2.50 -7.22
N GLN A 211 -13.19 -3.45 -7.97
CA GLN A 211 -12.70 -4.82 -8.15
C GLN A 211 -11.22 -4.92 -8.53
N ALA A 212 -10.70 -4.01 -9.36
CA ALA A 212 -9.29 -4.02 -9.75
C ALA A 212 -8.35 -3.60 -8.61
N ALA A 213 -8.80 -2.76 -7.67
CA ALA A 213 -8.03 -2.39 -6.48
C ALA A 213 -8.12 -3.45 -5.39
N LEU A 214 -9.32 -4.03 -5.16
CA LEU A 214 -9.51 -5.19 -4.28
C LEU A 214 -8.59 -6.35 -4.71
N LYS A 215 -8.60 -6.70 -6.02
CA LYS A 215 -7.72 -7.74 -6.56
C LYS A 215 -6.25 -7.38 -6.41
N HIS A 216 -5.84 -6.15 -6.72
CA HIS A 216 -4.43 -5.75 -6.62
C HIS A 216 -3.89 -5.83 -5.18
N ILE A 217 -4.71 -5.48 -4.17
CA ILE A 217 -4.31 -5.64 -2.76
C ILE A 217 -4.33 -7.11 -2.33
N HIS A 218 -5.27 -7.93 -2.81
CA HIS A 218 -5.21 -9.38 -2.61
C HIS A 218 -3.94 -10.00 -3.23
N ASP A 219 -3.58 -9.60 -4.46
CA ASP A 219 -2.35 -10.03 -5.11
C ASP A 219 -1.11 -9.58 -4.30
N CYS A 220 -1.15 -8.40 -3.67
CA CYS A 220 -0.11 -7.90 -2.76
C CYS A 220 -0.04 -8.69 -1.45
N ASN A 221 -1.18 -8.98 -0.79
CA ASN A 221 -1.20 -9.77 0.44
C ASN A 221 -0.71 -11.21 0.20
N GLN A 222 -1.05 -11.83 -0.95
CA GLN A 222 -0.48 -13.13 -1.30
C GLN A 222 1.05 -13.09 -1.38
N LEU A 223 1.65 -12.03 -1.96
CA LEU A 223 3.10 -11.86 -2.00
C LEU A 223 3.73 -11.61 -0.60
N ILE A 224 2.94 -11.15 0.38
CA ILE A 224 3.36 -11.00 1.78
C ILE A 224 3.30 -12.36 2.48
N SER A 225 2.20 -13.10 2.38
CA SER A 225 2.07 -14.44 2.95
C SER A 225 3.05 -15.45 2.34
N ASP A 226 3.27 -15.42 1.03
CA ASP A 226 4.31 -16.20 0.34
C ASP A 226 5.71 -15.91 0.92
N PHE A 227 6.00 -14.64 1.24
CA PHE A 227 7.27 -14.22 1.84
C PHE A 227 7.38 -14.68 3.30
N ASN A 228 6.32 -14.56 4.09
CA ASN A 228 6.27 -14.99 5.49
C ASN A 228 6.45 -16.51 5.61
N SER A 229 5.70 -17.28 4.80
CA SER A 229 5.81 -18.73 4.72
C SER A 229 7.21 -19.15 4.27
N ALA A 230 7.79 -18.48 3.26
CA ALA A 230 9.18 -18.71 2.85
C ALA A 230 10.20 -18.43 3.98
N MET A 231 10.07 -17.32 4.72
CA MET A 231 10.93 -17.05 5.88
C MET A 231 10.82 -18.17 6.94
N ASN A 232 9.60 -18.62 7.25
CA ASN A 232 9.36 -19.72 8.18
C ASN A 232 9.98 -21.07 7.77
N THR A 233 10.31 -21.27 6.48
CA THR A 233 11.09 -22.46 6.04
C THR A 233 12.60 -22.32 6.24
N THR A 234 13.09 -21.11 6.55
CA THR A 234 14.52 -20.82 6.74
C THR A 234 14.92 -20.58 8.20
N LEU A 235 13.94 -20.37 9.09
CA LEU A 235 14.14 -20.29 10.54
C LEU A 235 14.52 -21.64 11.14
N ALA A 236 15.25 -21.62 12.24
CA ALA A 236 15.57 -22.80 13.04
C ALA A 236 14.31 -23.33 13.77
N ALA A 237 14.36 -24.59 14.22
CA ALA A 237 13.21 -25.25 14.86
C ALA A 237 12.83 -24.67 16.25
N ASP A 238 13.71 -23.84 16.80
CA ASP A 238 13.63 -23.13 18.08
C ASP A 238 13.43 -21.61 17.92
N GLU A 239 13.34 -21.09 16.69
CA GLU A 239 13.02 -19.69 16.42
C GLU A 239 11.49 -19.47 16.28
N ALA A 240 11.00 -18.35 16.79
CA ALA A 240 9.57 -18.00 16.74
C ALA A 240 9.13 -17.75 15.29
N LYS A 241 8.07 -18.44 14.86
CA LYS A 241 7.52 -18.31 13.50
C LYS A 241 6.70 -17.04 13.37
N ILE A 242 6.85 -16.38 12.24
CA ILE A 242 6.06 -15.20 11.85
C ILE A 242 4.70 -15.70 11.32
N SER A 243 3.59 -15.06 11.69
CA SER A 243 2.27 -15.43 11.12
C SER A 243 2.26 -15.26 9.59
N GLU A 244 1.53 -16.10 8.86
CA GLU A 244 1.40 -15.94 7.40
C GLU A 244 0.67 -14.62 7.04
N ASP A 245 -0.16 -14.11 7.94
CA ASP A 245 -0.84 -12.81 7.84
C ASP A 245 -0.04 -11.64 8.46
N CYS A 246 1.16 -11.88 9.00
CA CYS A 246 2.00 -10.79 9.52
C CYS A 246 2.31 -9.79 8.39
N TRP A 247 2.15 -8.50 8.68
CA TRP A 247 2.30 -7.42 7.69
C TRP A 247 1.27 -7.39 6.55
N CYS A 248 0.32 -8.33 6.45
CA CYS A 248 -0.76 -8.25 5.46
C CYS A 248 -1.60 -6.99 5.66
N ILE A 249 -2.17 -6.45 4.58
CA ILE A 249 -2.95 -5.22 4.60
C ILE A 249 -4.39 -5.56 5.02
N PRO A 250 -4.91 -5.06 6.16
CA PRO A 250 -6.27 -5.34 6.63
C PRO A 250 -7.28 -4.59 5.75
N LEU A 251 -7.72 -5.28 4.69
CA LEU A 251 -8.53 -4.72 3.62
C LEU A 251 -9.91 -4.26 4.11
N SER A 252 -10.51 -5.00 5.05
CA SER A 252 -11.76 -4.65 5.74
C SER A 252 -11.64 -3.33 6.50
N PHE A 253 -10.63 -3.21 7.37
CA PHE A 253 -10.34 -2.01 8.15
C PHE A 253 -10.17 -0.78 7.24
N PHE A 254 -9.20 -0.79 6.33
CA PHE A 254 -8.88 0.40 5.52
C PHE A 254 -10.03 0.78 4.59
N SER A 255 -10.73 -0.18 3.99
CA SER A 255 -11.89 0.10 3.14
C SER A 255 -13.04 0.74 3.93
N THR A 256 -13.37 0.20 5.11
CA THR A 256 -14.44 0.73 5.97
C THR A 256 -14.10 2.14 6.50
N HIS A 257 -12.96 2.32 7.17
CA HIS A 257 -12.64 3.60 7.80
C HIS A 257 -12.39 4.73 6.78
N TYR A 258 -11.74 4.45 5.64
CA TYR A 258 -11.63 5.46 4.58
C TYR A 258 -13.00 5.83 3.98
N ASN A 259 -13.90 4.87 3.80
CA ASN A 259 -15.26 5.11 3.30
C ASN A 259 -16.07 6.00 4.27
N ILE A 260 -15.95 5.77 5.58
CA ILE A 260 -16.56 6.62 6.61
C ILE A 260 -15.98 8.06 6.53
N VAL A 261 -14.66 8.20 6.44
CA VAL A 261 -14.00 9.51 6.27
C VAL A 261 -14.47 10.21 5.00
N TYR A 262 -14.51 9.52 3.86
CA TYR A 262 -14.94 10.07 2.56
C TYR A 262 -16.41 10.51 2.57
N LYS A 263 -17.32 9.71 3.15
CA LYS A 263 -18.73 10.08 3.34
C LYS A 263 -18.88 11.36 4.17
N ASN A 264 -18.13 11.49 5.27
CA ASN A 264 -18.18 12.68 6.12
C ASN A 264 -17.51 13.90 5.46
N GLN A 265 -16.44 13.72 4.68
CA GLN A 265 -15.88 14.77 3.83
C GLN A 265 -16.90 15.26 2.79
N LYS A 266 -17.75 14.39 2.26
CA LYS A 266 -18.87 14.76 1.37
C LYS A 266 -20.02 15.48 2.07
N ILE A 267 -20.18 15.34 3.39
CA ILE A 267 -21.06 16.22 4.18
C ILE A 267 -20.43 17.62 4.28
N LEU A 268 -19.12 17.72 4.51
CA LEU A 268 -18.40 19.00 4.62
C LEU A 268 -18.32 19.79 3.29
N ASP A 269 -18.42 19.11 2.14
CA ASP A 269 -18.62 19.75 0.83
C ASP A 269 -19.90 20.61 0.78
N GLY A 270 -20.95 20.24 1.54
CA GLY A 270 -22.22 20.97 1.62
C GLY A 270 -22.40 21.83 2.88
N ASP A 271 -21.97 21.33 4.05
CA ASP A 271 -21.97 22.03 5.34
C ASP A 271 -20.58 21.96 5.98
N ARG A 272 -19.76 22.97 5.68
CA ARG A 272 -18.39 23.12 6.21
C ARG A 272 -18.33 23.24 7.75
N SER A 273 -19.45 23.60 8.38
CA SER A 273 -19.58 23.81 9.83
C SER A 273 -20.02 22.55 10.58
N ASN A 274 -20.31 21.46 9.87
CA ASN A 274 -20.90 20.25 10.44
C ASN A 274 -20.00 19.61 11.51
N LYS A 275 -20.36 19.80 12.78
CA LYS A 275 -19.59 19.29 13.92
C LYS A 275 -19.55 17.76 13.95
N SER A 276 -20.67 17.10 13.66
CA SER A 276 -20.75 15.63 13.63
C SER A 276 -19.76 15.04 12.62
N ALA A 277 -19.77 15.54 11.37
CA ALA A 277 -18.83 15.08 10.35
C ALA A 277 -17.36 15.39 10.71
N ARG A 278 -17.08 16.54 11.33
CA ARG A 278 -15.74 16.90 11.85
C ARG A 278 -15.27 15.96 12.96
N GLU A 279 -16.15 15.64 13.90
CA GLU A 279 -15.88 14.74 15.03
C GLU A 279 -15.69 13.29 14.57
N VAL A 280 -16.48 12.81 13.61
CA VAL A 280 -16.28 11.49 13.00
C VAL A 280 -14.94 11.42 12.27
N ILE A 281 -14.61 12.37 11.38
CA ILE A 281 -13.30 12.39 10.69
C ILE A 281 -12.13 12.41 11.69
N ALA A 282 -12.26 13.14 12.80
CA ALA A 282 -11.24 13.17 13.85
C ALA A 282 -11.10 11.83 14.60
N LYS A 283 -12.22 11.12 14.86
CA LYS A 283 -12.21 9.76 15.41
C LYS A 283 -11.56 8.78 14.45
N GLU A 284 -12.11 8.61 13.24
CA GLU A 284 -11.59 7.69 12.22
C GLU A 284 -10.09 7.89 11.96
N LYS A 285 -9.64 9.15 11.89
CA LYS A 285 -8.22 9.47 11.73
C LYS A 285 -7.37 8.90 12.87
N ALA A 286 -7.79 9.02 14.12
CA ALA A 286 -7.04 8.49 15.26
C ALA A 286 -6.91 6.96 15.21
N LEU A 287 -7.89 6.26 14.64
CA LEU A 287 -7.86 4.81 14.45
C LEU A 287 -6.86 4.43 13.36
N ILE A 288 -6.99 5.07 12.19
CA ILE A 288 -6.10 4.87 11.04
C ILE A 288 -4.65 5.19 11.41
N ASP A 289 -4.40 6.31 12.10
CA ASP A 289 -3.06 6.70 12.57
C ASP A 289 -2.50 5.71 13.62
N MET A 290 -3.36 5.07 14.43
CA MET A 290 -2.97 4.05 15.41
C MET A 290 -2.63 2.71 14.73
N GLU A 291 -3.48 2.25 13.82
CA GLU A 291 -3.31 1.01 13.05
C GLU A 291 -2.01 1.05 12.22
N ILE A 292 -1.78 2.19 11.55
CA ILE A 292 -0.55 2.45 10.78
C ILE A 292 0.69 2.39 11.69
N LYS A 293 0.59 2.93 12.90
CA LYS A 293 1.70 2.94 13.86
C LYS A 293 1.96 1.56 14.46
N GLN A 294 0.92 0.77 14.77
CA GLN A 294 1.04 -0.56 15.37
C GLN A 294 1.64 -1.58 14.39
N ASN A 295 1.19 -1.57 13.13
CA ASN A 295 1.60 -2.53 12.11
C ASN A 295 2.77 -2.05 11.21
N HIS A 296 3.31 -0.86 11.49
CA HIS A 296 4.38 -0.23 10.70
C HIS A 296 4.03 0.00 9.22
N PHE A 297 2.76 0.30 8.90
CA PHE A 297 2.32 0.68 7.56
C PHE A 297 2.89 2.06 7.13
N PRO A 298 2.84 2.41 5.83
CA PRO A 298 3.31 3.70 5.34
C PRO A 298 2.51 4.90 5.90
N GLY A 299 3.21 5.97 6.29
CA GLY A 299 2.58 7.17 6.85
C GLY A 299 1.74 7.97 5.84
N ASP A 300 1.90 7.74 4.54
CA ASP A 300 1.07 8.29 3.46
C ASP A 300 -0.29 7.57 3.31
N TRP A 301 -0.56 6.56 4.13
CA TRP A 301 -1.90 5.98 4.30
C TRP A 301 -2.75 6.75 5.33
N ALA A 302 -2.15 7.66 6.10
CA ALA A 302 -2.88 8.48 7.07
C ALA A 302 -3.86 9.44 6.37
N VAL A 303 -5.12 9.46 6.82
CA VAL A 303 -6.12 10.42 6.32
C VAL A 303 -5.87 11.83 6.87
N VAL A 304 -6.31 12.84 6.12
CA VAL A 304 -6.25 14.26 6.54
C VAL A 304 -7.40 14.64 7.48
N THR A 305 -7.19 15.64 8.33
CA THR A 305 -8.25 16.20 9.19
C THR A 305 -9.31 16.95 8.37
N ALA A 306 -10.47 17.19 8.97
CA ALA A 306 -11.57 17.94 8.36
C ALA A 306 -11.18 19.36 7.91
N ASP A 307 -10.32 20.05 8.67
CA ASP A 307 -9.87 21.41 8.32
C ASP A 307 -8.77 21.41 7.25
N GLU A 308 -7.89 20.40 7.21
CA GLU A 308 -6.93 20.21 6.12
C GLU A 308 -7.65 19.86 4.80
N TYR A 309 -8.68 19.01 4.86
CA TYR A 309 -9.56 18.70 3.73
C TYR A 309 -10.24 19.96 3.19
N LEU A 310 -10.85 20.77 4.06
CA LEU A 310 -11.51 22.01 3.67
C LEU A 310 -10.52 23.05 3.13
N GLN A 311 -9.31 23.17 3.70
CA GLN A 311 -8.26 24.00 3.13
C GLN A 311 -7.77 23.52 1.76
N GLY A 312 -7.77 22.21 1.51
CA GLY A 312 -7.53 21.64 0.18
C GLY A 312 -8.63 22.05 -0.80
N ARG A 313 -9.89 21.87 -0.42
CA ARG A 313 -11.06 22.28 -1.21
C ARG A 313 -11.14 23.78 -1.47
N ASP A 314 -10.74 24.62 -0.53
CA ASP A 314 -10.73 26.08 -0.72
C ASP A 314 -9.66 26.53 -1.71
N LYS A 315 -8.47 25.89 -1.69
CA LYS A 315 -7.45 26.13 -2.73
C LYS A 315 -7.98 25.69 -4.10
N GLU A 316 -8.54 24.48 -4.18
CA GLU A 316 -9.11 23.90 -5.41
C GLU A 316 -10.27 24.75 -5.97
N SER A 317 -11.16 25.24 -5.12
CA SER A 317 -12.28 26.11 -5.53
C SER A 317 -11.84 27.53 -5.88
N ALA A 318 -10.80 28.07 -5.23
CA ALA A 318 -10.23 29.37 -5.59
C ALA A 318 -9.59 29.34 -6.99
N PHE A 319 -8.94 28.23 -7.37
CA PHE A 319 -8.44 28.04 -8.74
C PHE A 319 -9.53 28.00 -9.82
N ALA A 320 -10.81 27.78 -9.45
CA ALA A 320 -11.92 27.68 -10.40
C ALA A 320 -12.71 28.98 -10.63
N ALA A 321 -12.47 30.04 -9.83
CA ALA A 321 -13.45 31.13 -9.66
C ALA A 321 -12.95 32.57 -9.92
N GLY A 322 -11.68 32.80 -10.30
CA GLY A 322 -11.11 34.15 -10.40
C GLY A 322 -10.22 34.40 -11.63
N PRO A 323 -10.43 35.49 -12.40
CA PRO A 323 -9.50 35.94 -13.43
C PRO A 323 -8.40 36.85 -12.87
N ALA A 324 -7.18 36.67 -13.39
CA ALA A 324 -6.04 37.60 -13.41
C ALA A 324 -5.97 38.75 -12.37
N GLU A 325 -5.25 38.55 -11.26
CA GLU A 325 -3.95 39.21 -11.00
C GLU A 325 -3.27 38.67 -9.70
N ALA A 326 -1.98 39.01 -9.52
CA ALA A 326 -1.19 38.83 -8.29
C ALA A 326 -0.97 37.39 -7.73
N GLU A 327 -0.05 36.64 -8.33
CA GLU A 327 0.53 35.42 -7.74
C GLU A 327 1.29 35.70 -6.41
N LYS A 328 1.28 34.74 -5.48
CA LYS A 328 2.49 34.34 -4.70
C LYS A 328 2.31 33.05 -3.88
N SER A 329 3.23 32.09 -4.10
CA SER A 329 3.59 30.94 -3.24
C SER A 329 2.44 30.12 -2.58
N ALA A 330 2.28 28.81 -2.83
CA ALA A 330 3.17 27.84 -3.48
C ALA A 330 2.41 26.56 -3.89
N GLY A 331 3.10 25.63 -4.56
CA GLY A 331 2.74 24.20 -4.51
C GLY A 331 2.02 23.59 -5.72
N VAL A 332 1.63 24.37 -6.74
CA VAL A 332 1.13 23.83 -8.02
C VAL A 332 2.14 24.12 -9.11
N GLN A 333 2.61 23.10 -9.84
CA GLN A 333 3.33 23.34 -11.09
C GLN A 333 2.35 23.91 -12.11
N ALA A 334 2.49 25.20 -12.41
CA ALA A 334 1.66 25.88 -13.40
C ALA A 334 1.67 25.13 -14.74
N VAL A 335 0.51 25.04 -15.39
CA VAL A 335 0.40 24.51 -16.75
C VAL A 335 1.22 25.41 -17.67
N ILE A 336 2.30 24.88 -18.23
CA ILE A 336 3.19 25.64 -19.10
C ILE A 336 2.54 25.74 -20.48
N ASP A 337 2.09 26.94 -20.83
CA ASP A 337 1.76 27.25 -22.21
C ASP A 337 3.05 27.32 -23.03
N TYR A 338 3.17 26.42 -24.02
CA TYR A 338 4.37 26.31 -24.86
C TYR A 338 4.16 27.16 -26.12
N PRO A 339 5.13 28.00 -26.53
CA PRO A 339 4.99 28.89 -27.70
C PRO A 339 5.14 28.16 -29.05
N TRP A 340 4.78 26.88 -29.10
CA TRP A 340 4.85 25.97 -30.25
C TRP A 340 3.79 24.89 -30.10
N THR A 341 3.40 24.27 -31.22
CA THR A 341 2.35 23.24 -31.24
C THR A 341 2.73 22.05 -30.37
N THR A 342 1.80 21.59 -29.55
CA THR A 342 1.86 20.34 -28.77
C THR A 342 0.70 19.42 -29.17
N ALA A 343 0.79 18.12 -28.89
CA ALA A 343 -0.26 17.16 -29.25
C ALA A 343 -0.39 16.04 -28.21
N LYS A 344 -1.52 15.31 -28.20
CA LYS A 344 -1.66 14.11 -27.35
C LYS A 344 -1.06 12.88 -28.03
N ALA A 345 -0.36 12.09 -27.22
CA ALA A 345 0.13 10.75 -27.53
C ALA A 345 -0.98 9.70 -27.38
N ALA A 346 -0.69 8.44 -27.74
CA ALA A 346 -1.68 7.35 -27.73
C ALA A 346 -2.14 6.94 -26.31
N ASP A 347 -1.29 7.19 -25.30
CA ASP A 347 -1.54 7.03 -23.87
C ASP A 347 -2.22 8.25 -23.22
N GLY A 348 -2.50 9.30 -24.00
CA GLY A 348 -3.04 10.57 -23.53
C GLY A 348 -1.99 11.59 -23.04
N SER A 349 -0.71 11.20 -22.96
CA SER A 349 0.40 12.09 -22.56
C SER A 349 0.59 13.27 -23.53
N LEU A 350 1.14 14.39 -23.06
CA LEU A 350 1.35 15.57 -23.90
C LEU A 350 2.74 15.53 -24.58
N ILE A 351 2.78 15.44 -25.90
CA ILE A 351 3.96 15.57 -26.74
C ILE A 351 4.36 17.05 -26.80
N ILE A 352 5.50 17.38 -26.18
CA ILE A 352 6.06 18.75 -26.16
C ILE A 352 6.98 18.99 -27.37
N GLY A 353 7.65 17.94 -27.87
CA GLY A 353 8.60 18.05 -28.99
C GLY A 353 9.30 16.73 -29.32
N THR A 354 10.00 16.69 -30.44
CA THR A 354 10.70 15.48 -30.92
C THR A 354 12.14 15.78 -31.32
N ARG A 355 12.99 14.76 -31.43
CA ARG A 355 14.30 14.87 -32.10
C ARG A 355 14.72 13.56 -32.74
N LYS A 356 15.52 13.63 -33.80
CA LYS A 356 16.02 12.45 -34.50
C LYS A 356 17.08 11.70 -33.67
N GLN A 357 16.98 10.38 -33.61
CA GLN A 357 17.98 9.48 -33.01
C GLN A 357 18.53 8.52 -34.07
N GLY A 358 19.72 8.82 -34.59
CA GLY A 358 20.36 8.02 -35.64
C GLY A 358 19.70 8.17 -37.01
N ARG A 359 19.73 7.12 -37.84
CA ARG A 359 19.24 7.20 -39.24
C ARG A 359 17.70 7.23 -39.33
N PHE A 360 17.02 6.45 -38.50
CA PHE A 360 15.56 6.19 -38.58
C PHE A 360 14.80 6.37 -37.25
N GLY A 361 15.49 6.40 -36.10
CA GLY A 361 14.83 6.53 -34.80
C GLY A 361 14.43 7.97 -34.48
N PHE A 362 13.46 8.13 -33.58
CA PHE A 362 13.07 9.41 -33.00
C PHE A 362 12.90 9.26 -31.49
N ARG A 363 13.26 10.32 -30.77
CA ARG A 363 12.94 10.51 -29.36
C ARG A 363 11.90 11.60 -29.21
N VAL A 364 11.06 11.45 -28.19
CA VAL A 364 9.93 12.33 -27.90
C VAL A 364 10.09 12.84 -26.47
N CYS A 365 9.93 14.13 -26.26
CA CYS A 365 9.73 14.69 -24.93
C CYS A 365 8.23 14.67 -24.65
N VAL A 366 7.82 13.80 -23.73
CA VAL A 366 6.45 13.68 -23.26
C VAL A 366 6.31 14.27 -21.86
N GLU A 367 5.14 14.82 -21.59
CA GLU A 367 4.71 15.27 -20.27
C GLU A 367 3.59 14.34 -19.78
N THR A 368 3.87 13.64 -18.69
CA THR A 368 3.02 12.66 -18.01
C THR A 368 2.65 13.19 -16.64
N ARG A 369 1.40 13.03 -16.21
CA ARG A 369 1.05 13.15 -14.78
C ARG A 369 1.34 11.81 -14.13
N GLU A 370 2.17 11.80 -13.08
CA GLU A 370 2.29 10.66 -12.18
C GLU A 370 1.11 10.67 -11.17
N GLU A 371 0.89 9.56 -10.47
CA GLU A 371 -0.34 9.31 -9.68
C GLU A 371 -0.46 10.20 -8.44
N ASP A 372 0.65 10.78 -7.99
CA ASP A 372 0.76 11.86 -7.00
C ASP A 372 0.26 13.23 -7.51
N GLY A 373 -0.17 13.32 -8.77
CA GLY A 373 -0.51 14.55 -9.47
C GLY A 373 0.71 15.32 -10.00
N GLY A 374 1.93 14.82 -9.76
CA GLY A 374 3.19 15.41 -10.18
C GLY A 374 3.36 15.40 -11.70
N VAL A 375 3.71 16.54 -12.28
CA VAL A 375 3.85 16.67 -13.74
C VAL A 375 5.30 16.40 -14.18
N ILE A 376 5.55 15.18 -14.63
CA ILE A 376 6.89 14.68 -14.92
C ILE A 376 7.12 14.66 -16.43
N ARG A 377 8.27 15.17 -16.89
CA ARG A 377 8.67 15.13 -18.30
C ARG A 377 9.69 14.04 -18.54
N ARG A 378 9.51 13.22 -19.58
CA ARG A 378 10.33 12.03 -19.87
C ARG A 378 10.76 12.02 -21.34
N LEU A 379 11.92 11.43 -21.62
CA LEU A 379 12.46 11.22 -22.97
C LEU A 379 12.28 9.77 -23.42
N GLN A 380 11.20 9.52 -24.16
CA GLN A 380 10.81 8.20 -24.67
C GLN A 380 11.28 7.97 -26.11
N SER A 381 11.19 6.73 -26.59
CA SER A 381 11.27 6.42 -28.03
C SER A 381 9.90 6.59 -28.70
N ALA A 382 9.86 6.95 -29.99
CA ALA A 382 8.58 7.13 -30.71
C ALA A 382 7.70 5.85 -30.77
N SER A 383 8.30 4.67 -30.60
CA SER A 383 7.57 3.39 -30.44
C SER A 383 6.88 3.24 -29.09
N GLU A 384 7.34 3.93 -28.04
CA GLU A 384 6.73 3.91 -26.70
C GLU A 384 5.59 4.93 -26.59
N THR A 385 5.69 6.07 -27.28
CA THR A 385 4.71 7.17 -27.26
C THR A 385 3.54 6.99 -28.25
N GLY A 386 3.63 6.02 -29.16
CA GLY A 386 2.70 5.86 -30.29
C GLY A 386 3.28 6.45 -31.57
N LEU A 387 3.77 5.59 -32.46
CA LEU A 387 4.57 6.01 -33.62
C LEU A 387 3.75 6.84 -34.63
N SER A 388 2.48 6.48 -34.82
CA SER A 388 1.53 7.21 -35.66
C SER A 388 1.25 8.63 -35.13
N GLU A 389 1.14 8.80 -33.82
CA GLU A 389 0.82 10.06 -33.15
C GLU A 389 2.03 11.00 -33.21
N VAL A 390 3.23 10.44 -33.02
CA VAL A 390 4.49 11.16 -33.19
C VAL A 390 4.72 11.56 -34.66
N GLU A 391 4.32 10.74 -35.63
CA GLU A 391 4.43 11.11 -37.05
C GLU A 391 3.37 12.15 -37.47
N LYS A 392 2.14 12.07 -36.95
CA LYS A 392 1.12 13.12 -37.08
C LYS A 392 1.65 14.44 -36.52
N TYR A 393 2.17 14.43 -35.29
CA TYR A 393 2.74 15.60 -34.62
C TYR A 393 3.85 16.24 -35.46
N ARG A 394 4.81 15.44 -35.96
CA ARG A 394 5.92 15.94 -36.80
C ARG A 394 5.49 16.51 -38.18
N LYS A 395 4.23 16.37 -38.56
CA LYS A 395 3.63 16.98 -39.76
C LYS A 395 2.78 18.22 -39.45
N MET A 396 2.59 18.56 -38.18
CA MET A 396 1.88 19.77 -37.76
C MET A 396 2.78 21.01 -37.93
N THR A 397 2.21 22.09 -38.47
CA THR A 397 2.85 23.42 -38.45
C THR A 397 3.17 23.82 -37.02
N GLY A 398 4.38 24.31 -36.78
CA GLY A 398 4.82 24.73 -35.45
C GLY A 398 5.20 23.60 -34.47
N ALA A 399 5.31 22.35 -34.93
CA ALA A 399 5.86 21.27 -34.10
C ALA A 399 7.35 21.48 -33.78
N LYS A 400 7.78 21.22 -32.54
CA LYS A 400 9.14 21.52 -32.05
C LYS A 400 10.12 20.38 -32.34
N ASP A 401 11.23 20.68 -33.03
CA ASP A 401 12.44 19.86 -32.97
C ASP A 401 13.32 20.30 -31.79
N LEU A 402 13.74 19.35 -30.96
CA LEU A 402 14.56 19.54 -29.77
C LEU A 402 16.07 19.54 -30.09
N ALA A 403 16.45 19.28 -31.33
CA ALA A 403 17.82 19.42 -31.85
C ALA A 403 18.06 20.77 -32.56
N GLU A 404 17.00 21.46 -32.98
CA GLU A 404 17.06 22.78 -33.61
C GLU A 404 17.56 23.85 -32.63
N GLY A 405 18.32 24.83 -33.13
CA GLY A 405 18.91 25.93 -32.35
C GLY A 405 19.95 25.52 -31.29
N GLN A 406 20.12 24.23 -30.96
CA GLN A 406 20.94 23.79 -29.80
C GLN A 406 22.43 24.20 -29.88
N SER A 407 22.93 24.45 -31.10
CA SER A 407 24.28 24.95 -31.38
C SER A 407 24.47 26.44 -31.10
N GLU A 408 23.43 27.25 -31.24
CA GLU A 408 23.49 28.72 -31.27
C GLU A 408 23.67 29.35 -29.89
N TRP A 409 23.17 28.67 -28.85
CA TRP A 409 23.28 29.12 -27.46
C TRP A 409 24.74 29.30 -27.03
N SER A 410 25.04 30.46 -26.46
CA SER A 410 26.36 30.87 -25.99
C SER A 410 26.29 31.40 -24.55
N CYS A 411 27.41 31.85 -24.00
CA CYS A 411 27.46 32.59 -22.74
C CYS A 411 26.82 33.98 -22.81
N ASP A 412 26.55 34.49 -24.02
CA ASP A 412 26.01 35.85 -24.23
C ASP A 412 24.50 35.88 -23.92
N ASP A 413 23.84 34.72 -24.00
CA ASP A 413 22.44 34.50 -23.58
C ASP A 413 22.24 34.56 -22.04
N ARG A 414 23.34 34.64 -21.27
CA ARG A 414 23.32 34.47 -19.81
C ARG A 414 22.49 35.52 -19.07
N ASP A 415 22.54 36.76 -19.51
CA ASP A 415 21.82 37.86 -18.85
C ASP A 415 20.33 37.88 -19.24
N ASP A 416 19.98 37.24 -20.36
CA ASP A 416 18.58 37.03 -20.75
C ASP A 416 17.95 35.81 -20.08
N PHE A 417 18.73 34.84 -19.57
CA PHE A 417 18.22 33.72 -18.79
C PHE A 417 17.51 34.22 -17.51
N LYS A 418 16.25 33.82 -17.32
CA LYS A 418 15.48 34.16 -16.11
C LYS A 418 15.25 32.95 -15.21
N GLN A 419 14.86 31.80 -15.77
CA GLN A 419 14.45 30.64 -14.98
C GLN A 419 14.69 29.30 -15.68
N LEU A 420 14.98 28.25 -14.90
CA LEU A 420 14.85 26.85 -15.29
C LEU A 420 13.47 26.37 -14.81
N LEU A 421 12.58 26.01 -15.74
CA LEU A 421 11.19 25.65 -15.45
C LEU A 421 11.08 24.19 -15.02
N TRP A 422 11.67 23.26 -15.78
CA TRP A 422 11.75 21.82 -15.44
C TRP A 422 12.96 21.14 -16.08
N VAL A 423 13.27 19.92 -15.62
CA VAL A 423 14.27 19.01 -16.18
C VAL A 423 13.61 17.65 -16.44
N THR A 424 13.93 16.97 -17.55
CA THR A 424 13.36 15.64 -17.81
C THR A 424 13.90 14.56 -16.87
N LYS A 425 13.03 13.75 -16.27
CA LYS A 425 13.37 12.51 -15.53
C LYS A 425 14.07 11.54 -16.50
N SER A 426 15.36 11.30 -16.29
CA SER A 426 16.24 10.67 -17.30
C SER A 426 16.96 9.44 -16.76
N HIS A 427 16.67 8.26 -17.31
CA HIS A 427 17.33 6.99 -16.95
C HIS A 427 18.02 6.35 -18.15
N THR A 428 19.14 5.65 -17.92
CA THR A 428 19.77 4.83 -18.96
C THR A 428 19.09 3.46 -19.02
N LYS A 429 18.16 3.24 -19.96
CA LYS A 429 17.43 1.96 -20.09
C LYS A 429 18.34 0.73 -20.21
N CYS A 430 19.45 0.86 -20.94
CA CYS A 430 20.46 -0.18 -21.08
C CYS A 430 21.83 0.46 -21.32
N LYS A 431 22.80 0.23 -20.43
CA LYS A 431 24.14 0.82 -20.49
C LYS A 431 25.17 -0.21 -20.92
N ASN A 432 25.90 0.10 -21.99
CA ASN A 432 27.13 -0.62 -22.31
C ASN A 432 28.23 -0.19 -21.33
N THR A 433 28.76 -1.08 -20.50
CA THR A 433 29.79 -0.80 -19.50
C THR A 433 31.17 -0.64 -20.10
N ALA A 434 31.41 -1.17 -21.31
CA ALA A 434 32.60 -0.82 -22.09
C ALA A 434 32.57 0.66 -22.52
N ALA A 435 31.38 1.26 -22.65
CA ALA A 435 31.25 2.68 -22.93
C ALA A 435 31.53 3.49 -21.66
N GLY A 436 32.49 4.42 -21.74
CA GLY A 436 32.89 5.26 -20.62
C GLY A 436 31.74 6.09 -20.02
N LYS A 437 31.96 6.63 -18.81
CA LYS A 437 30.96 7.32 -17.97
C LYS A 437 30.23 8.46 -18.69
N LYS A 438 29.15 8.12 -19.41
CA LYS A 438 28.21 9.05 -20.04
C LYS A 438 26.91 9.05 -19.25
N ASN A 439 26.50 10.22 -18.77
CA ASN A 439 25.23 10.40 -18.08
C ASN A 439 24.05 10.15 -19.06
N PRO A 440 22.87 9.72 -18.56
CA PRO A 440 21.64 9.76 -19.34
C PRO A 440 21.39 11.16 -19.90
N SER A 441 20.80 11.20 -21.09
CA SER A 441 20.39 12.45 -21.73
C SER A 441 19.19 13.05 -21.01
N ALA A 442 19.32 14.29 -20.55
CA ALA A 442 18.21 15.11 -20.11
C ALA A 442 18.13 16.39 -20.93
N ASP A 443 16.90 16.88 -21.09
CA ASP A 443 16.60 18.19 -21.63
C ASP A 443 15.98 19.06 -20.53
N CYS A 444 16.06 20.38 -20.71
CA CYS A 444 15.81 21.39 -19.70
C CYS A 444 14.95 22.50 -20.30
N CYS A 445 13.74 22.70 -19.78
CA CYS A 445 12.87 23.80 -20.22
C CYS A 445 13.23 25.06 -19.44
N VAL A 446 13.49 26.15 -20.15
CA VAL A 446 14.01 27.41 -19.61
C VAL A 446 13.20 28.60 -20.11
N LYS A 447 13.11 29.65 -19.30
CA LYS A 447 12.51 30.94 -19.65
C LYS A 447 13.61 31.99 -19.78
N PHE A 448 13.76 32.50 -20.99
CA PHE A 448 14.51 33.70 -21.32
C PHE A 448 13.57 34.91 -21.31
N GLY A 449 14.11 36.12 -21.18
CA GLY A 449 13.34 37.36 -21.23
C GLY A 449 12.93 37.74 -22.66
N SER A 450 13.88 37.78 -23.58
CA SER A 450 13.66 38.12 -25.00
C SER A 450 13.31 36.89 -25.85
N LYS A 451 13.96 35.74 -25.59
CA LYS A 451 13.78 34.50 -26.39
C LYS A 451 12.65 33.57 -25.91
N GLY A 452 11.88 34.01 -24.90
CA GLY A 452 10.72 33.29 -24.37
C GLY A 452 11.05 31.94 -23.73
N ILE A 453 10.10 31.01 -23.77
CA ILE A 453 10.30 29.62 -23.31
C ILE A 453 11.03 28.82 -24.39
N GLN A 454 12.06 28.06 -24.01
CA GLN A 454 12.83 27.17 -24.88
C GLN A 454 13.19 25.86 -24.18
N ILE A 455 13.47 24.80 -24.94
CA ILE A 455 14.06 23.56 -24.40
C ILE A 455 15.52 23.47 -24.85
N LEU A 456 16.42 23.29 -23.89
CA LEU A 456 17.86 23.13 -24.08
C LEU A 456 18.31 21.73 -23.66
N THR A 457 19.34 21.19 -24.32
CA THR A 457 20.11 20.10 -23.71
C THR A 457 20.88 20.61 -22.48
N VAL A 458 21.21 19.72 -21.54
CA VAL A 458 22.11 20.05 -20.40
C VAL A 458 23.43 20.67 -20.88
N SER A 459 23.95 20.24 -22.04
CA SER A 459 25.14 20.82 -22.66
C SER A 459 24.95 22.27 -23.09
N SER A 460 23.83 22.59 -23.76
CA SER A 460 23.51 23.96 -24.20
C SER A 460 23.24 24.87 -23.01
N LEU A 461 22.52 24.41 -21.97
CA LEU A 461 22.36 25.15 -20.72
C LEU A 461 23.71 25.40 -20.00
N SER A 462 24.65 24.46 -20.10
CA SER A 462 26.01 24.60 -19.56
C SER A 462 26.86 25.62 -20.32
N LYS A 463 26.57 25.91 -21.59
CA LYS A 463 27.19 27.04 -22.31
C LYS A 463 26.70 28.38 -21.79
N VAL A 464 25.38 28.50 -21.58
CA VAL A 464 24.71 29.74 -21.14
C VAL A 464 25.14 30.12 -19.72
N LEU A 465 25.01 29.19 -18.77
CA LEU A 465 25.23 29.50 -17.35
C LEU A 465 26.65 29.17 -16.85
N GLY A 466 27.42 28.41 -17.62
CA GLY A 466 28.63 27.72 -17.14
C GLY A 466 28.28 26.44 -16.37
N SER A 467 29.12 25.41 -16.54
CA SER A 467 28.88 24.03 -16.10
C SER A 467 28.48 23.86 -14.62
N SER A 468 29.02 24.68 -13.70
CA SER A 468 28.72 24.59 -12.27
C SER A 468 27.35 25.20 -11.92
N SER A 469 27.02 26.36 -12.52
CA SER A 469 25.75 27.05 -12.31
C SER A 469 24.58 26.28 -12.96
N ALA A 470 24.80 25.75 -14.17
CA ALA A 470 23.85 24.86 -14.83
C ALA A 470 23.58 23.60 -13.99
N ARG A 471 24.63 22.99 -13.40
CA ARG A 471 24.47 21.85 -12.48
C ARG A 471 23.65 22.21 -11.25
N ALA A 472 23.99 23.29 -10.54
CA ALA A 472 23.28 23.70 -9.33
C ALA A 472 21.78 23.89 -9.60
N LYS A 473 21.42 24.66 -10.63
CA LYS A 473 20.00 24.86 -11.00
C LYS A 473 19.27 23.57 -11.38
N ILE A 474 19.97 22.64 -12.05
CA ILE A 474 19.39 21.32 -12.34
C ILE A 474 19.15 20.55 -11.04
N GLU A 475 20.05 20.56 -10.06
CA GLU A 475 19.80 19.90 -8.77
C GLU A 475 18.67 20.58 -7.98
N ASP A 476 18.62 21.92 -7.95
CA ASP A 476 17.52 22.69 -7.32
C ASP A 476 16.15 22.26 -7.89
N VAL A 477 16.02 22.22 -9.21
CA VAL A 477 14.76 21.89 -9.91
C VAL A 477 14.44 20.40 -9.82
N CYS A 478 15.45 19.52 -9.91
CA CYS A 478 15.25 18.09 -9.72
C CYS A 478 14.81 17.76 -8.29
N SER A 479 15.36 18.42 -7.27
CA SER A 479 14.91 18.28 -5.87
C SER A 479 13.50 18.82 -5.65
N ARG A 480 13.15 19.97 -6.25
CA ARG A 480 11.79 20.52 -6.24
C ARG A 480 10.76 19.57 -6.87
N ASP A 481 11.14 18.90 -7.95
CA ASP A 481 10.27 18.02 -8.74
C ASP A 481 10.35 16.54 -8.33
N ASN A 482 10.96 16.24 -7.18
CA ASN A 482 11.17 14.87 -6.64
C ASN A 482 11.76 13.86 -7.65
N ILE A 483 12.75 14.30 -8.45
CA ILE A 483 13.45 13.45 -9.41
C ILE A 483 14.96 13.43 -9.17
N SER A 484 15.60 12.29 -9.42
CA SER A 484 17.06 12.21 -9.41
C SER A 484 17.65 13.02 -10.57
N PRO A 485 18.61 13.93 -10.35
CA PRO A 485 19.26 14.65 -11.43
C PRO A 485 20.10 13.70 -12.31
N PRO A 486 20.44 14.07 -13.56
CA PRO A 486 20.89 13.09 -14.57
C PRO A 486 22.15 12.30 -14.20
N TRP A 487 23.05 12.84 -13.38
CA TRP A 487 24.26 12.14 -12.91
C TRP A 487 24.03 11.24 -11.68
N LYS A 488 22.84 11.29 -11.06
CA LYS A 488 22.42 10.43 -9.92
C LYS A 488 21.36 9.38 -10.32
N ALA A 489 20.69 9.55 -11.47
CA ALA A 489 19.50 8.77 -11.87
C ALA A 489 19.71 7.30 -12.33
N GLY A 490 20.93 6.77 -12.24
CA GLY A 490 21.22 5.34 -12.43
C GLY A 490 21.00 4.76 -13.85
N ASN A 491 21.09 3.43 -13.92
CA ASN A 491 20.88 2.63 -15.13
C ASN A 491 19.89 1.50 -14.81
N ILE A 492 18.99 1.18 -15.74
CA ILE A 492 17.95 0.14 -15.55
C ILE A 492 18.50 -1.26 -15.86
N SER A 493 19.47 -1.35 -16.78
CA SER A 493 20.22 -2.57 -17.06
C SER A 493 21.63 -2.24 -17.55
N GLU A 494 22.58 -3.15 -17.35
CA GLU A 494 23.97 -3.02 -17.81
C GLU A 494 24.40 -4.26 -18.63
N TYR A 495 25.21 -4.06 -19.66
CA TYR A 495 25.82 -5.12 -20.49
C TYR A 495 27.23 -4.71 -20.92
N HIS A 496 28.10 -5.64 -21.31
CA HIS A 496 29.47 -5.33 -21.73
C HIS A 496 29.72 -5.76 -23.18
N ASP A 497 29.79 -4.79 -24.10
CA ASP A 497 30.03 -5.05 -25.54
C ASP A 497 31.00 -4.01 -26.15
N PRO A 498 32.33 -4.25 -26.12
CA PRO A 498 33.29 -3.35 -26.74
C PRO A 498 33.18 -3.29 -28.28
N SER A 499 32.51 -4.24 -28.95
CA SER A 499 32.34 -4.21 -30.42
C SER A 499 31.47 -3.02 -30.86
N ARG A 500 30.53 -2.57 -30.01
CA ARG A 500 29.66 -1.40 -30.26
C ARG A 500 30.42 -0.07 -30.25
N LEU A 501 31.65 -0.05 -29.76
CA LEU A 501 32.52 1.13 -29.70
C LEU A 501 33.50 1.18 -30.85
N GLU A 502 33.91 0.02 -31.37
CA GLU A 502 34.74 -0.08 -32.56
C GLU A 502 33.97 0.50 -33.76
N LYS A 503 34.61 1.45 -34.45
CA LYS A 503 34.08 2.15 -35.62
C LYS A 503 34.36 1.37 -36.90
N ASP A 504 35.49 0.69 -36.97
CA ASP A 504 35.89 -0.17 -38.08
C ASP A 504 34.95 -1.40 -38.20
N PRO A 505 34.24 -1.60 -39.33
CA PRO A 505 33.36 -2.74 -39.53
C PRO A 505 34.05 -4.11 -39.45
N VAL A 506 35.32 -4.21 -39.84
CA VAL A 506 36.08 -5.47 -39.87
C VAL A 506 36.50 -5.85 -38.46
N ARG A 507 37.10 -4.91 -37.71
CA ARG A 507 37.46 -5.12 -36.30
C ARG A 507 36.24 -5.37 -35.43
N ARG A 508 35.12 -4.67 -35.68
CA ARG A 508 33.84 -4.94 -35.01
C ARG A 508 33.39 -6.39 -35.21
N ARG A 509 33.45 -6.90 -36.44
CA ARG A 509 33.09 -8.29 -36.74
C ARG A 509 33.99 -9.28 -36.01
N HIS A 510 35.31 -9.10 -36.10
CA HIS A 510 36.27 -9.95 -35.39
C HIS A 510 36.03 -9.95 -33.87
N LEU A 511 35.71 -8.81 -33.26
CA LEU A 511 35.36 -8.72 -31.83
C LEU A 511 34.07 -9.48 -31.50
N GLN A 512 33.05 -9.44 -32.37
CA GLN A 512 31.80 -10.18 -32.19
C GLN A 512 32.00 -11.70 -32.35
N GLU A 513 32.80 -12.11 -33.34
CA GLU A 513 33.17 -13.51 -33.55
C GLU A 513 34.01 -14.07 -32.38
N THR A 514 34.95 -13.27 -31.86
CA THR A 514 35.74 -13.63 -30.66
C THR A 514 34.86 -13.77 -29.42
N GLN A 515 33.91 -12.84 -29.20
CA GLN A 515 32.97 -12.91 -28.10
C GLN A 515 32.06 -14.13 -28.20
N ALA A 516 31.49 -14.39 -29.39
CA ALA A 516 30.64 -15.55 -29.64
C ALA A 516 31.37 -16.87 -29.36
N ALA A 517 32.61 -17.02 -29.85
CA ALA A 517 33.45 -18.19 -29.58
C ALA A 517 33.69 -18.39 -28.07
N SER A 518 34.01 -17.31 -27.34
CA SER A 518 34.22 -17.35 -25.88
C SER A 518 32.95 -17.63 -25.06
N ALA A 519 31.76 -17.47 -25.66
CA ALA A 519 30.48 -17.79 -25.03
C ALA A 519 30.09 -19.27 -25.27
N THR A 520 30.38 -19.82 -26.45
CA THR A 520 30.11 -21.24 -26.76
C THR A 520 30.95 -22.22 -25.94
N ASP A 521 32.14 -21.80 -25.50
CA ASP A 521 33.09 -22.64 -24.71
C ASP A 521 32.62 -22.92 -23.26
N LYS A 522 31.43 -22.45 -22.87
CA LYS A 522 30.86 -22.60 -21.53
C LYS A 522 29.62 -23.49 -21.44
N HIS A 523 29.21 -24.17 -22.52
CA HIS A 523 27.98 -24.99 -22.49
C HIS A 523 28.06 -26.29 -23.34
N PRO A 524 28.77 -27.34 -22.88
CA PRO A 524 29.03 -28.54 -23.70
C PRO A 524 27.81 -29.40 -24.07
N ASP A 525 26.72 -29.36 -23.29
CA ASP A 525 25.75 -30.47 -23.20
C ASP A 525 24.39 -30.29 -23.90
N GLN A 526 24.24 -29.31 -24.80
CA GLN A 526 22.97 -29.10 -25.54
C GLN A 526 23.09 -29.10 -27.07
N ARG A 527 24.04 -29.87 -27.64
CA ARG A 527 24.15 -30.02 -29.10
C ARG A 527 24.48 -31.42 -29.61
N LYS A 528 23.87 -32.44 -29.00
CA LYS A 528 23.84 -33.83 -29.49
C LYS A 528 22.43 -34.36 -29.78
N GLN A 529 21.65 -33.59 -30.54
CA GLN A 529 20.46 -34.08 -31.25
C GLN A 529 20.15 -33.14 -32.41
N GLY A 530 19.82 -33.70 -33.58
CA GLY A 530 19.28 -32.95 -34.73
C GLY A 530 20.28 -32.28 -35.68
N MET A 531 21.33 -32.98 -36.17
CA MET A 531 21.92 -32.64 -37.47
C MET A 531 22.64 -33.75 -38.26
N ASP A 532 22.35 -35.03 -38.01
CA ASP A 532 22.81 -36.16 -38.84
C ASP A 532 22.03 -36.29 -40.17
N GLU A 533 21.86 -35.19 -40.91
CA GLU A 533 21.19 -35.20 -42.23
C GLU A 533 21.68 -34.10 -43.19
N ALA A 534 23.00 -33.83 -43.21
CA ALA A 534 23.63 -32.92 -44.18
C ALA A 534 24.98 -33.49 -44.68
N MET A 535 24.91 -34.36 -45.68
CA MET A 535 26.04 -35.18 -46.14
C MET A 535 27.13 -34.40 -46.89
N GLY A 536 28.36 -34.46 -46.37
CA GLY A 536 29.57 -34.66 -47.18
C GLY A 536 30.21 -33.48 -47.93
N LYS A 537 31.34 -33.01 -47.40
CA LYS A 537 32.61 -32.84 -48.16
C LYS A 537 33.81 -32.73 -47.22
N GLY A 538 34.81 -33.59 -47.43
CA GLY A 538 36.15 -33.41 -46.86
C GLY A 538 36.95 -32.34 -47.63
N GLN A 539 38.24 -32.12 -47.35
CA GLN A 539 39.13 -32.91 -46.49
C GLN A 539 40.38 -32.05 -46.17
N GLY A 540 40.96 -32.14 -44.96
CA GLY A 540 42.29 -31.54 -44.69
C GLY A 540 42.60 -31.19 -43.22
N ALA A 541 43.84 -31.47 -42.81
CA ALA A 541 44.50 -31.01 -41.57
C ALA A 541 43.81 -31.32 -40.22
N LEU A 542 43.97 -32.57 -39.72
CA LEU A 542 43.64 -32.96 -38.33
C LEU A 542 44.87 -33.38 -37.48
N GLU A 543 46.09 -33.33 -38.04
CA GLU A 543 47.33 -33.73 -37.33
C GLU A 543 48.02 -32.69 -36.41
N PRO A 544 47.72 -31.36 -36.39
CA PRO A 544 48.49 -30.41 -35.57
C PRO A 544 48.01 -30.26 -34.11
N LEU A 545 47.02 -31.04 -33.67
CA LEU A 545 46.43 -30.92 -32.33
C LEU A 545 47.08 -31.86 -31.30
N GLU A 546 47.28 -33.13 -31.64
CA GLU A 546 47.66 -34.17 -30.68
C GLU A 546 49.08 -33.94 -30.10
N GLY A 547 50.04 -33.54 -30.94
CA GLY A 547 51.37 -33.11 -30.49
C GLY A 547 51.38 -31.83 -29.63
N ARG A 548 50.33 -30.99 -29.71
CA ARG A 548 50.19 -29.82 -28.82
C ARG A 548 49.65 -30.20 -27.44
N VAL A 549 48.81 -31.24 -27.35
CA VAL A 549 48.32 -31.78 -26.07
C VAL A 549 49.48 -32.45 -25.32
N GLN A 550 50.22 -33.35 -25.97
CA GLN A 550 51.38 -34.03 -25.37
C GLN A 550 52.46 -33.03 -24.89
N GLY A 551 52.67 -31.93 -25.64
CA GLY A 551 53.58 -30.85 -25.22
C GLY A 551 53.12 -30.10 -23.96
N LEU A 552 51.80 -29.90 -23.78
CA LEU A 552 51.22 -29.28 -22.59
C LEU A 552 51.24 -30.22 -21.38
N GLU A 553 50.92 -31.50 -21.56
CA GLU A 553 50.96 -32.51 -20.52
C GLU A 553 52.37 -32.65 -19.93
N LYS A 554 53.40 -32.71 -20.79
CA LYS A 554 54.80 -32.74 -20.37
C LYS A 554 55.19 -31.46 -19.59
N GLY A 555 54.76 -30.29 -20.07
CA GLY A 555 55.00 -29.02 -19.38
C GLY A 555 54.31 -28.92 -18.00
N MET A 556 53.13 -29.52 -17.84
CA MET A 556 52.44 -29.60 -16.54
C MET A 556 53.17 -30.52 -15.56
N GLU A 557 53.66 -31.68 -15.99
CA GLU A 557 54.39 -32.61 -15.11
C GLU A 557 55.78 -32.06 -14.73
N GLU A 558 56.46 -31.33 -15.62
CA GLU A 558 57.68 -30.57 -15.30
C GLU A 558 57.40 -29.46 -14.25
N MET A 559 56.29 -28.72 -14.39
CA MET A 559 55.88 -27.70 -13.42
C MET A 559 55.52 -28.30 -12.04
N LYS A 560 54.82 -29.43 -12.02
CA LYS A 560 54.44 -30.17 -10.81
C LYS A 560 55.67 -30.71 -10.05
N ASN A 561 56.67 -31.22 -10.76
CA ASN A 561 57.97 -31.55 -10.17
C ASN A 561 58.68 -30.32 -9.58
N MET A 562 58.67 -29.19 -10.29
CA MET A 562 59.27 -27.94 -9.79
C MET A 562 58.58 -27.41 -8.52
N VAL A 563 57.24 -27.47 -8.44
CA VAL A 563 56.47 -27.13 -7.22
C VAL A 563 56.81 -28.08 -6.07
N THR A 564 56.97 -29.38 -6.34
CA THR A 564 57.32 -30.38 -5.32
C THR A 564 58.71 -30.12 -4.74
N ILE A 565 59.69 -29.80 -5.59
CA ILE A 565 61.05 -29.38 -5.16
C ILE A 565 60.98 -28.10 -4.31
N LEU A 566 60.15 -27.12 -4.71
CA LEU A 566 60.00 -25.87 -3.97
C LEU A 566 59.41 -26.10 -2.56
N ASN A 567 58.40 -26.97 -2.44
CA ASN A 567 57.78 -27.32 -1.16
C ASN A 567 58.78 -28.02 -0.22
N ASN A 568 59.51 -29.03 -0.74
CA ASN A 568 60.50 -29.76 0.06
C ASN A 568 61.64 -28.84 0.56
N ASN A 569 62.07 -27.89 -0.26
CA ASN A 569 63.05 -26.87 0.14
C ASN A 569 62.49 -25.93 1.22
N MET A 570 61.20 -25.56 1.14
CA MET A 570 60.53 -24.72 2.13
C MET A 570 60.33 -25.43 3.48
N GLU A 571 60.02 -26.72 3.48
CA GLU A 571 59.97 -27.55 4.70
C GLU A 571 61.36 -27.67 5.35
N ALA A 572 62.42 -27.93 4.57
CA ALA A 572 63.79 -27.98 5.08
C ALA A 572 64.21 -26.63 5.74
N LEU A 573 63.83 -25.51 5.12
CA LEU A 573 64.11 -24.17 5.64
C LEU A 573 63.34 -23.89 6.94
N MET A 574 62.06 -24.31 7.03
CA MET A 574 61.29 -24.27 8.28
C MET A 574 61.86 -25.20 9.38
N GLY A 575 62.44 -26.35 9.00
CA GLY A 575 63.15 -27.25 9.91
C GLY A 575 64.36 -26.58 10.56
N MET A 576 65.23 -25.98 9.76
CA MET A 576 66.39 -25.22 10.26
C MET A 576 66.00 -24.03 11.15
N LEU A 577 64.87 -23.37 10.85
CA LEU A 577 64.31 -22.29 11.70
C LEU A 577 63.82 -22.80 13.06
N LYS A 578 63.24 -24.01 13.12
CA LYS A 578 62.86 -24.64 14.40
C LYS A 578 64.09 -25.08 15.21
N GLU A 579 65.09 -25.69 14.59
CA GLU A 579 66.32 -26.10 15.27
C GLU A 579 67.13 -24.92 15.83
N SER A 580 67.26 -23.84 15.07
CA SER A 580 67.98 -22.64 15.52
C SER A 580 67.24 -21.93 16.66
N SER A 581 65.90 -21.91 16.65
CA SER A 581 65.08 -21.44 17.77
C SER A 581 65.23 -22.32 19.02
N LEU A 582 65.33 -23.65 18.86
CA LEU A 582 65.55 -24.59 19.97
C LEU A 582 66.97 -24.58 20.55
N LYS A 583 67.96 -24.08 19.81
CA LYS A 583 69.36 -23.88 20.29
C LYS A 583 69.60 -22.48 20.89
N ALA A 584 68.57 -21.66 20.99
CA ALA A 584 68.60 -20.29 21.56
C ALA A 584 67.90 -20.20 22.94
N LYS A 585 67.75 -21.34 23.63
CA LYS A 585 67.29 -21.50 25.01
C LYS A 585 68.18 -22.50 25.74
#